data_AF-A0A936ECZ3-F1
#
_entry.id   AF-A0A936ECZ3-F1
#
_cell.length_a   1.000
_cell.length_b   1.000
_cell.length_c   1.000
_cell.angle_alpha   90.00
_cell.angle_beta   90.00
_cell.angle_gamma   90.00
#
_symmetry.space_group_name_H-M   'P 1'
#
loop_
_entity.id
_entity.type
_entity.pdbx_description
1 polymer ?
#
loop_
_entity_poly.entity_id
_entity_poly.type
_entity_poly.pdbx_seq_one_letter_code
_entity_poly.pdbx_strand_id
1 'polypeptide(L)'
;MLKQLVFLLFSLGLLGCGALAGAPTPAVPPTVTPLPTAAPVPNGLWVDTAAGSLGAISPLVYGTNYGFSRFRCRLSLQEEAYTAGLNSCAFGGNWGDLNTISQTDIDSYIELTKLMERRAAD
;
A
#
# COMPACT_ATOMS: atom_id res chain seq x y z
N MET A 1 12.49 -70.38 -22.50
CA MET A 1 12.58 -69.41 -23.61
C MET A 1 12.15 -67.98 -23.21
N LEU A 2 11.33 -67.78 -22.17
CA LEU A 2 10.98 -66.43 -21.68
C LEU A 2 12.16 -65.64 -21.07
N LYS A 3 13.14 -66.32 -20.45
CA LYS A 3 14.34 -65.67 -19.86
C LYS A 3 15.33 -65.08 -20.89
N GLN A 4 15.37 -65.61 -22.12
CA GLN A 4 16.25 -65.08 -23.17
C GLN A 4 15.66 -63.82 -23.84
N LEU A 5 14.32 -63.71 -23.89
CA LEU A 5 13.61 -62.55 -24.42
C LEU A 5 13.78 -61.30 -23.53
N VAL A 6 13.83 -61.49 -22.21
CA VAL A 6 14.03 -60.40 -21.24
C VAL A 6 15.44 -59.82 -21.33
N PHE A 7 16.45 -60.66 -21.59
CA PHE A 7 17.84 -60.19 -21.76
C PHE A 7 18.05 -59.42 -23.08
N LEU A 8 17.34 -59.77 -24.15
CA LEU A 8 17.41 -59.07 -25.43
C LEU A 8 16.71 -57.69 -25.39
N LEU A 9 15.66 -57.55 -24.58
CA LEU A 9 14.96 -56.28 -24.35
C LEU A 9 15.76 -55.34 -23.43
N PHE A 10 16.62 -55.88 -22.56
CA PHE A 10 17.46 -55.07 -21.67
C PHE A 10 18.70 -54.50 -22.39
N SER A 11 19.22 -55.17 -23.41
CA SER A 11 20.38 -54.70 -24.19
C SER A 11 20.03 -53.69 -25.29
N LEU A 12 18.76 -53.58 -25.68
CA LEU A 12 18.30 -52.57 -26.65
C LEU A 12 18.11 -51.16 -26.05
N GLY A 13 18.13 -51.04 -24.71
CA GLY A 13 17.92 -49.78 -24.00
C GLY A 13 19.16 -48.89 -23.81
N LEU A 14 20.35 -49.35 -24.21
CA LEU A 14 21.63 -48.69 -23.89
C LEU A 14 22.40 -48.13 -25.11
N LEU A 15 21.81 -48.16 -26.31
CA LEU A 15 22.42 -47.66 -27.55
C LEU A 15 21.77 -46.37 -28.11
N GLY A 16 21.05 -45.62 -27.28
CA GLY A 16 20.61 -44.25 -27.59
C GLY A 16 21.70 -43.21 -27.33
N CYS A 17 22.88 -43.40 -27.91
CA CYS A 17 23.98 -42.44 -27.86
C CYS A 17 23.76 -41.35 -28.92
N GLY A 18 23.67 -40.10 -28.48
CA GLY A 18 24.07 -38.94 -29.29
C GLY A 18 23.01 -38.33 -30.21
N ALA A 19 21.96 -37.73 -29.65
CA ALA A 19 21.42 -36.53 -30.29
C ALA A 19 22.33 -35.35 -29.88
N LEU A 20 23.15 -34.88 -30.83
CA LEU A 20 23.81 -33.58 -30.74
C LEU A 20 22.72 -32.50 -30.69
N ALA A 21 22.26 -32.18 -29.49
CA ALA A 21 21.45 -31.00 -29.25
C ALA A 21 22.35 -29.80 -29.51
N GLY A 22 22.07 -29.08 -30.60
CA GLY A 22 22.71 -27.81 -30.90
C GLY A 22 22.61 -26.90 -29.68
N ALA A 23 23.75 -26.31 -29.29
CA ALA A 23 23.77 -25.35 -28.20
C ALA A 23 22.73 -24.25 -28.48
N PRO A 24 21.83 -23.93 -27.52
CA PRO A 24 20.90 -22.84 -27.70
C PRO A 24 21.71 -21.56 -27.88
N THR A 25 21.51 -20.88 -29.01
CA THR A 25 22.01 -19.51 -29.18
C THR A 25 21.48 -18.68 -28.02
N PRO A 26 22.33 -17.94 -27.29
CA PRO A 26 21.88 -17.06 -26.22
C PRO A 26 20.82 -16.10 -26.78
N ALA A 27 19.60 -16.19 -26.26
CA ALA A 27 18.54 -15.26 -26.60
C ALA A 27 19.02 -13.86 -26.19
N VAL A 28 19.08 -12.93 -27.15
CA VAL A 28 19.40 -11.54 -26.87
C VAL A 28 18.33 -11.03 -25.89
N PRO A 29 18.71 -10.57 -24.68
CA PRO A 29 17.74 -10.04 -23.74
C PRO A 29 17.03 -8.85 -24.37
N PRO A 30 15.71 -8.67 -24.13
CA PRO A 30 15.00 -7.53 -24.66
C PRO A 30 15.71 -6.25 -24.22
N THR A 31 16.10 -5.42 -25.19
CA THR A 31 16.64 -4.10 -24.90
C THR A 31 15.54 -3.29 -24.22
N VAL A 32 15.78 -2.87 -22.98
CA VAL A 32 14.89 -1.97 -22.24
C VAL A 32 14.78 -0.69 -23.06
N THR A 33 13.65 -0.52 -23.76
CA THR A 33 13.38 0.72 -24.49
C THR A 33 13.04 1.77 -23.42
N PRO A 34 13.78 2.89 -23.34
CA PRO A 34 13.42 3.94 -22.40
C PRO A 34 11.99 4.39 -22.71
N LEU A 35 11.12 4.32 -21.70
CA LEU A 35 9.75 4.80 -21.83
C LEU A 35 9.81 6.29 -22.15
N PRO A 36 9.00 6.81 -23.09
CA PRO A 36 8.98 8.23 -23.38
C PRO A 36 8.66 9.01 -22.10
N THR A 37 9.65 9.73 -21.57
CA THR A 37 9.42 10.73 -20.53
C THR A 37 8.61 11.84 -21.17
N ALA A 38 7.43 12.14 -20.61
CA ALA A 38 6.63 13.27 -21.06
C ALA A 38 7.50 14.53 -21.06
N ALA A 39 7.55 15.25 -22.19
CA ALA A 39 8.25 16.52 -22.25
C ALA A 39 7.58 17.52 -21.28
N PRO A 40 8.34 18.30 -20.48
CA PRO A 40 7.75 19.28 -19.58
C PRO A 40 6.90 20.27 -20.37
N VAL A 41 5.60 20.30 -20.09
CA VAL A 41 4.71 21.33 -20.64
C VAL A 41 4.99 22.63 -19.89
N PRO A 42 5.31 23.75 -20.57
CA PRO A 42 5.50 25.03 -19.91
C PRO A 42 4.26 25.37 -19.08
N ASN A 43 4.46 25.64 -17.79
CA ASN A 43 3.40 25.91 -16.81
C ASN A 43 2.42 24.74 -16.54
N GLY A 44 2.81 23.50 -16.85
CA GLY A 44 2.02 22.28 -16.58
C GLY A 44 2.57 21.46 -15.41
N LEU A 45 1.68 20.80 -14.66
CA LEU A 45 2.03 19.71 -13.75
C LEU A 45 1.98 18.38 -14.52
N TRP A 46 3.02 17.57 -14.38
CA TRP A 46 3.06 16.22 -14.95
C TRP A 46 3.41 15.21 -13.84
N VAL A 47 2.84 14.01 -13.96
CA VAL A 47 3.08 12.90 -13.04
C VAL A 47 3.90 11.85 -13.78
N ASP A 48 5.10 11.56 -13.29
CA ASP A 48 5.91 10.47 -13.80
C ASP A 48 5.38 9.14 -13.27
N THR A 49 4.61 8.42 -14.08
CA THR A 49 4.12 7.09 -13.71
C THR A 49 5.20 6.01 -13.78
N ALA A 50 6.35 6.30 -14.42
CA ALA A 50 7.49 5.39 -14.53
C ALA A 50 8.48 5.53 -13.36
N ALA A 51 8.42 6.62 -12.59
CA ALA A 51 9.24 6.84 -11.39
C ALA A 51 8.97 5.80 -10.27
N GLY A 52 7.94 4.96 -10.42
CA GLY A 52 7.59 3.91 -9.46
C GLY A 52 6.73 4.43 -8.30
N SER A 53 6.17 3.49 -7.53
CA SER A 53 5.34 3.83 -6.37
C SER A 53 6.21 4.37 -5.22
N LEU A 54 5.82 5.51 -4.64
CA LEU A 54 6.42 6.06 -3.41
C LEU A 54 5.93 5.37 -2.12
N GLY A 55 5.10 4.33 -2.27
CA GLY A 55 4.46 3.63 -1.16
C GLY A 55 3.02 4.08 -0.92
N ALA A 56 2.34 3.39 0.00
CA ALA A 56 0.98 3.74 0.39
C ALA A 56 0.97 5.03 1.23
N ILE A 57 0.00 5.90 0.96
CA ILE A 57 -0.25 7.07 1.80
C ILE A 57 -0.79 6.56 3.15
N SER A 58 -0.08 6.86 4.23
CA SER A 58 -0.56 6.52 5.58
C SER A 58 -1.88 7.24 5.85
N PRO A 59 -2.92 6.56 6.36
CA PRO A 59 -4.16 7.21 6.74
C PRO A 59 -3.90 8.40 7.68
N LEU A 60 -2.98 8.27 8.62
CA LEU A 60 -2.68 9.29 9.64
C LEU A 60 -2.30 10.67 9.09
N VAL A 61 -1.99 10.79 7.79
CA VAL A 61 -1.79 12.09 7.11
C VAL A 61 -3.07 12.94 7.10
N TYR A 62 -4.26 12.31 7.14
CA TYR A 62 -5.56 12.97 7.22
C TYR A 62 -6.02 13.16 8.68
N GLY A 63 -5.08 13.35 9.60
CA GLY A 63 -5.35 13.63 11.00
C GLY A 63 -5.67 15.10 11.29
N THR A 64 -6.28 15.35 12.45
CA THR A 64 -6.51 16.70 12.98
C THR A 64 -6.08 16.83 14.45
N ASN A 65 -6.21 18.03 15.00
CA ASN A 65 -6.01 18.31 16.42
C ASN A 65 -7.32 18.76 17.07
N TYR A 66 -7.59 18.29 18.29
CA TYR A 66 -8.72 18.71 19.10
C TYR A 66 -8.26 19.50 20.31
N GLY A 67 -8.70 20.77 20.35
CA GLY A 67 -8.43 21.70 21.43
C GLY A 67 -9.50 21.73 22.52
N PHE A 68 -9.18 22.37 23.64
CA PHE A 68 -10.03 22.50 24.83
C PHE A 68 -11.38 23.21 24.57
N SER A 69 -12.32 23.04 25.51
CA SER A 69 -13.75 23.43 25.58
C SER A 69 -14.29 24.59 24.72
N ARG A 70 -13.49 25.62 24.41
CA ARG A 70 -13.86 26.75 23.53
C ARG A 70 -13.73 26.44 22.04
N PHE A 71 -12.93 25.45 21.67
CA PHE A 71 -12.71 24.98 20.31
C PHE A 71 -13.32 23.59 20.05
N ARG A 72 -14.24 23.14 20.92
CA ARG A 72 -14.97 21.90 20.68
C ARG A 72 -15.67 21.99 19.34
N CYS A 73 -15.61 20.89 18.59
CA CYS A 73 -16.48 20.70 17.45
C CYS A 73 -17.93 20.89 17.94
N ARG A 74 -18.56 21.98 17.52
CA ARG A 74 -19.94 22.27 17.88
C ARG A 74 -20.81 21.15 17.31
N LEU A 75 -21.96 20.88 17.95
CA LEU A 75 -22.90 19.87 17.44
C LEU A 75 -23.23 20.10 15.94
N SER A 76 -23.35 21.37 15.55
CA SER A 76 -23.62 21.80 14.18
C SER A 76 -22.47 21.59 13.20
N LEU A 77 -21.26 21.27 13.67
CA LEU A 77 -20.07 21.02 12.85
C LEU A 77 -19.68 19.53 12.83
N GLN A 78 -20.46 18.68 13.51
CA GLN A 78 -20.16 17.25 13.60
C GLN A 78 -20.32 16.54 12.25
N GLU A 79 -21.25 16.99 11.42
CA GLU A 79 -21.46 16.44 10.07
C GLU A 79 -20.32 16.82 9.10
N GLU A 80 -19.80 18.03 9.22
CA GLU A 80 -18.65 18.50 8.45
C GLU A 80 -17.37 17.82 8.93
N ALA A 81 -17.18 17.67 10.24
CA ALA A 81 -16.07 16.89 10.80
C ALA A 81 -16.11 15.43 10.33
N TYR A 82 -17.32 14.87 10.16
CA TYR A 82 -17.54 13.56 9.56
C TYR A 82 -17.19 13.54 8.06
N THR A 83 -17.68 14.51 7.29
CA THR A 83 -17.48 14.58 5.83
C THR A 83 -16.05 14.91 5.44
N ALA A 84 -15.27 15.53 6.32
CA ALA A 84 -13.88 15.91 6.10
C ALA A 84 -12.92 14.72 5.93
N GLY A 85 -13.36 13.48 6.17
CA GLY A 85 -12.53 12.28 6.01
C GLY A 85 -11.38 12.18 7.02
N LEU A 86 -11.55 12.80 8.18
CA LEU A 86 -10.56 12.77 9.25
C LEU A 86 -10.51 11.39 9.90
N ASN A 87 -9.30 10.86 10.10
CA ASN A 87 -9.12 9.49 10.60
C ASN A 87 -8.25 9.36 11.85
N SER A 88 -7.70 10.48 12.32
CA SER A 88 -6.99 10.54 13.58
C SER A 88 -7.16 11.92 14.19
N CYS A 89 -7.09 11.96 15.51
CA CYS A 89 -7.24 13.19 16.27
C CYS A 89 -6.19 13.20 17.39
N ALA A 90 -5.43 14.28 17.50
CA ALA A 90 -4.52 14.48 18.61
C ALA A 90 -5.17 15.39 19.67
N PHE A 91 -4.98 15.06 20.95
CA PHE A 91 -5.59 15.79 22.07
C PHE A 91 -4.55 16.58 22.88
N GLY A 92 -4.95 17.74 23.40
CA GLY A 92 -4.20 18.45 24.43
C GLY A 92 -3.27 19.55 23.91
N GLY A 93 -2.29 19.21 23.05
CA GLY A 93 -1.29 20.18 22.57
C GLY A 93 -0.66 21.02 23.71
N ASN A 94 -0.22 22.25 23.40
CA ASN A 94 0.33 23.18 24.41
C ASN A 94 -0.66 23.52 25.54
N TRP A 95 -1.97 23.36 25.31
CA TRP A 95 -2.96 23.56 26.36
C TRP A 95 -2.89 22.45 27.42
N GLY A 96 -2.69 21.19 26.99
CA GLY A 96 -2.55 20.04 27.88
C GLY A 96 -1.33 20.12 28.80
N ASP A 97 -0.25 20.80 28.36
CA ASP A 97 0.95 21.01 29.17
C ASP A 97 0.73 22.05 30.28
N LEU A 98 -0.12 23.05 30.02
CA LEU A 98 -0.32 24.20 30.90
C LEU A 98 -1.53 24.06 31.83
N ASN A 99 -2.35 23.04 31.66
CA ASN A 99 -3.65 22.93 32.33
C ASN A 99 -3.90 21.51 32.82
N THR A 100 -4.64 21.39 33.92
CA THR A 100 -5.18 20.10 34.36
C THR A 100 -6.36 19.73 33.46
N ILE A 101 -6.24 18.58 32.80
CA ILE A 101 -7.28 18.02 31.95
C ILE A 101 -8.39 17.45 32.86
N SER A 102 -9.62 17.91 32.65
CA SER A 102 -10.75 17.37 33.40
C SER A 102 -11.27 16.07 32.78
N GLN A 103 -11.96 15.25 33.58
CA GLN A 103 -12.61 14.04 33.08
C GLN A 103 -13.58 14.36 31.92
N THR A 104 -14.34 15.44 32.03
CA THR A 104 -15.30 15.88 31.00
C THR A 104 -14.62 16.19 29.66
N ASP A 105 -13.38 16.68 29.67
CA ASP A 105 -12.64 16.95 28.43
C ASP A 105 -12.23 15.66 27.72
N ILE A 106 -11.81 14.66 28.51
CA ILE A 106 -11.47 13.33 28.02
C ILE A 106 -12.73 12.66 27.47
N ASP A 107 -13.84 12.68 28.21
CA ASP A 107 -15.09 12.06 27.80
C ASP A 107 -15.60 12.66 26.49
N SER A 108 -15.59 14.00 26.38
CA SER A 108 -16.00 14.71 25.15
C SER A 108 -15.12 14.35 23.95
N TYR A 109 -13.81 14.21 24.17
CA TYR A 109 -12.87 13.79 23.13
C TYR A 109 -13.14 12.35 22.68
N ILE A 110 -13.36 11.43 23.62
CA ILE A 110 -13.68 10.02 23.31
C ILE A 110 -15.03 9.88 22.61
N GLU A 111 -16.02 10.70 22.94
CA GLU A 111 -17.29 10.72 22.22
C GLU A 111 -17.13 11.15 20.75
N LEU A 112 -16.31 12.17 20.50
CA LEU A 112 -15.99 12.61 19.14
C LEU A 112 -15.26 11.53 18.35
N THR A 113 -14.26 10.85 18.94
CA THR A 113 -13.54 9.78 18.25
C THR A 113 -14.45 8.61 17.93
N LYS A 114 -15.33 8.20 18.85
CA LYS A 114 -16.34 7.17 18.59
C LYS A 114 -17.34 7.58 17.50
N LEU A 115 -17.70 8.86 17.42
CA LEU A 115 -18.56 9.37 16.34
C LEU A 115 -17.88 9.22 14.98
N MET A 116 -16.60 9.58 14.87
CA MET A 116 -15.82 9.41 13.64
C MET A 116 -15.63 7.93 13.29
N GLU A 117 -15.43 7.06 14.28
CA GLU A 117 -15.20 5.62 14.07
C GLU A 117 -16.44 4.86 13.61
N ARG A 118 -17.62 5.12 14.21
CA ARG A 118 -18.86 4.36 13.93
C ARG A 118 -19.27 4.36 12.45
N ARG A 119 -18.83 5.34 11.65
CA ARG A 119 -19.14 5.43 10.22
C ARG A 119 -18.05 4.88 9.31
N ALA A 120 -16.86 4.58 9.82
CA ALA A 120 -15.85 3.84 9.04
C ALA A 120 -16.25 2.36 8.83
N ALA A 121 -17.26 1.90 9.56
CA ALA A 121 -17.82 0.55 9.47
C ALA A 121 -19.09 0.46 8.58
N ASP A 122 -19.60 1.60 8.10
CA ASP A 122 -20.75 1.69 7.17
C ASP A 122 -20.25 1.81 5.71
#